data_AF-B7RZF6-F1
#
_entry.id   AF-B7RZF6-F1
#
_cell.length_a   1.000
_cell.length_b   1.000
_cell.length_c   1.000
_cell.angle_alpha   90.00
_cell.angle_beta   90.00
_cell.angle_gamma   90.00
#
_symmetry.space_group_name_H-M   'P 1'
#
loop_
_entity.id
_entity.type
_entity.pdbx_description
1 polymer ?
#
loop_
_entity_poly.entity_id
_entity_poly.type
_entity_poly.pdbx_seq_one_letter_code
_entity_poly.pdbx_strand_id
1 'polypeptide(L)'
;MIFRQLFDIESSTYTYLLGCEDTHEAIVIDPVFEQHARDSALIRELGLKLRYALDTHVHADHVTGAWLMSQTLGAQSVIAEHARVTGTDVNVSDGDVLGFGNCSVTVRATPGHTDGCLTYVTRDQDMAFTGDCLLIRGAGRTDFQAGNAHQMWQSIQEQIFTLPDTCLLYPGHDYSGRTVSTVKEEKAFNPRIGGEALEEDFVGYMNNLALPHPRLIDIAVPANLRSGRPEDDRLPGTIEWGPVVVNFAGIPEVAPDWVARHRGDLYLLDVRSRGEFEGQLEHIESAVLIPLDELRERLEEIPTDKPVVAVCQSGKRSAMATQILQSSGYPESANLAGGMIQWHRLGLPCNAYS
;
A
#
# COMPACT_ATOMS: atom_id res chain seq x y z
N MET A 1 4.01 18.74 -0.18
CA MET A 1 4.36 17.30 -0.20
C MET A 1 3.06 16.50 -0.06
N ILE A 2 2.83 15.51 -0.93
CA ILE A 2 1.72 14.57 -0.80
C ILE A 2 2.08 13.59 0.31
N PHE A 3 1.18 13.38 1.27
CA PHE A 3 1.37 12.44 2.36
C PHE A 3 0.10 11.61 2.60
N ARG A 4 0.25 10.29 2.73
CA ARG A 4 -0.80 9.36 3.16
C ARG A 4 -0.23 8.38 4.17
N GLN A 5 -0.96 8.19 5.26
CA GLN A 5 -0.76 7.10 6.21
C GLN A 5 -1.87 6.08 5.97
N LEU A 6 -1.47 4.84 5.71
CA LEU A 6 -2.35 3.69 5.49
C LEU A 6 -2.13 2.71 6.63
N PHE A 7 -3.16 1.94 6.97
CA PHE A 7 -3.12 1.00 8.09
C PHE A 7 -3.52 -0.39 7.62
N ASP A 8 -2.72 -1.39 7.95
CA ASP A 8 -3.09 -2.80 7.87
C ASP A 8 -3.71 -3.24 9.19
N ILE A 9 -4.90 -3.83 9.14
CA ILE A 9 -5.65 -4.22 10.35
C ILE A 9 -5.09 -5.51 10.96
N GLU A 10 -4.53 -6.41 10.15
CA GLU A 10 -4.14 -7.74 10.60
C GLU A 10 -2.83 -7.72 11.40
N SER A 11 -1.85 -6.94 10.93
CA SER A 11 -0.56 -6.74 11.59
C SER A 11 -0.51 -5.46 12.44
N SER A 12 -1.47 -4.56 12.28
CA SER A 12 -1.46 -3.20 12.86
C SER A 12 -0.32 -2.32 12.35
N THR A 13 0.15 -2.58 11.13
CA THR A 13 1.25 -1.86 10.48
C THR A 13 0.74 -0.57 9.86
N TYR A 14 1.53 0.50 10.02
CA TYR A 14 1.40 1.70 9.20
C TYR A 14 2.31 1.64 7.98
N THR A 15 1.72 1.89 6.82
CA THR A 15 2.45 2.14 5.57
C THR A 15 2.35 3.62 5.23
N TYR A 16 3.45 4.23 4.80
CA TYR A 16 3.51 5.66 4.50
C TYR A 16 3.84 5.93 3.03
N LEU A 17 2.97 6.67 2.34
CA LEU A 17 3.21 7.13 0.97
C LEU A 17 3.55 8.63 0.98
N LEU A 18 4.75 8.96 0.51
CA LEU A 18 5.23 10.33 0.37
C LEU A 18 5.45 10.64 -1.11
N GLY A 19 4.92 11.76 -1.59
CA GLY A 19 5.05 12.19 -2.98
C GLY A 19 5.50 13.64 -3.10
N CYS A 20 6.37 13.91 -4.07
CA CYS A 20 6.70 15.26 -4.52
C CYS A 20 5.54 15.80 -5.37
N GLU A 21 4.95 16.94 -4.97
CA GLU A 21 3.83 17.55 -5.71
C GLU A 21 4.26 18.04 -7.10
N ASP A 22 5.49 18.52 -7.24
CA ASP A 22 5.97 19.13 -8.49
C ASP A 22 6.36 18.08 -9.55
N THR A 23 6.97 16.97 -9.13
CA THR A 23 7.50 15.95 -10.05
C THR A 23 6.70 14.66 -10.06
N HIS A 24 5.78 14.49 -9.11
CA HIS A 24 5.01 13.27 -8.87
C HIS A 24 5.86 12.03 -8.53
N GLU A 25 7.17 12.18 -8.31
CA GLU A 25 7.99 11.08 -7.79
C GLU A 25 7.64 10.81 -6.32
N ALA A 26 7.59 9.53 -5.95
CA ALA A 26 7.14 9.11 -4.63
C ALA A 26 7.98 7.99 -4.03
N ILE A 27 7.82 7.81 -2.72
CA ILE A 27 8.34 6.67 -1.97
C ILE A 27 7.22 6.06 -1.12
N VAL A 28 7.33 4.76 -0.86
CA VAL A 28 6.47 4.05 0.11
C VAL A 28 7.34 3.43 1.19
N ILE A 29 6.96 3.61 2.46
CA ILE A 29 7.68 3.09 3.63
C ILE A 29 6.82 2.01 4.28
N ASP A 30 7.43 0.87 4.58
CA ASP A 30 6.83 -0.33 5.18
C ASP A 30 5.57 -0.82 4.44
N PRO A 31 5.64 -1.09 3.12
CA PRO A 31 4.51 -1.64 2.38
C PRO A 31 4.20 -3.07 2.86
N VAL A 32 2.92 -3.40 3.01
CA VAL A 32 2.46 -4.76 3.40
C VAL A 32 2.08 -5.57 2.16
N PHE A 33 2.50 -6.84 2.09
CA PHE A 33 2.28 -7.72 0.93
C PHE A 33 0.80 -7.84 0.54
N GLU A 34 -0.08 -8.11 1.50
CA GLU A 34 -1.52 -8.25 1.31
C GLU A 34 -2.19 -6.95 0.88
N GLN A 35 -1.58 -5.80 1.20
CA GLN A 35 -2.08 -4.47 0.84
C GLN A 35 -1.56 -3.96 -0.50
N HIS A 36 -0.77 -4.77 -1.22
CA HIS A 36 -0.16 -4.38 -2.49
C HIS A 36 -1.17 -3.82 -3.51
N ALA A 37 -2.34 -4.45 -3.65
CA ALA A 37 -3.38 -4.00 -4.57
C ALA A 37 -3.92 -2.60 -4.20
N ARG A 38 -4.19 -2.38 -2.90
CA ARG A 38 -4.67 -1.10 -2.34
C ARG A 38 -3.64 0.00 -2.58
N ASP A 39 -2.39 -0.25 -2.20
CA ASP A 39 -1.33 0.74 -2.24
C ASP A 39 -0.97 1.11 -3.69
N SER A 40 -0.90 0.12 -4.58
CA SER A 40 -0.68 0.35 -6.01
C SER A 40 -1.82 1.14 -6.66
N ALA A 41 -3.06 0.89 -6.24
CA ALA A 41 -4.20 1.65 -6.72
C ALA A 41 -4.12 3.11 -6.31
N LEU A 42 -3.78 3.39 -5.04
CA LEU A 42 -3.62 4.75 -4.54
C LEU A 42 -2.52 5.50 -5.29
N ILE A 43 -1.38 4.86 -5.51
CA ILE A 43 -0.25 5.44 -6.26
C ILE A 43 -0.69 5.83 -7.69
N ARG A 44 -1.41 4.94 -8.38
CA ARG A 44 -1.94 5.22 -9.73
C ARG A 44 -2.96 6.35 -9.72
N GLU A 45 -3.91 6.35 -8.79
CA GLU A 45 -4.97 7.37 -8.69
C GLU A 45 -4.41 8.76 -8.38
N LEU A 46 -3.35 8.85 -7.58
CA LEU A 46 -2.64 10.09 -7.31
C LEU A 46 -1.67 10.48 -8.44
N GLY A 47 -1.54 9.66 -9.48
CA GLY A 47 -0.64 9.91 -10.61
C GLY A 47 0.83 9.96 -10.21
N LEU A 48 1.22 9.16 -9.22
CA LEU A 48 2.58 9.13 -8.68
C LEU A 48 3.46 8.10 -9.39
N LYS A 49 4.76 8.41 -9.50
CA LYS A 49 5.81 7.50 -9.97
C LYS A 49 6.61 7.02 -8.76
N LEU A 50 6.40 5.76 -8.37
CA LEU A 50 7.09 5.18 -7.22
C LEU A 50 8.58 4.93 -7.55
N ARG A 51 9.47 5.61 -6.84
CA ARG A 51 10.93 5.46 -6.99
C ARG A 51 11.48 4.39 -6.06
N TYR A 52 11.03 4.40 -4.81
CA TYR A 52 11.53 3.52 -3.76
C TYR A 52 10.41 2.86 -2.97
N ALA A 53 10.61 1.60 -2.61
CA ALA A 53 9.88 0.90 -1.55
C ALA A 53 10.87 0.61 -0.43
N LEU A 54 10.69 1.29 0.71
CA LEU A 54 11.62 1.30 1.82
C LEU A 54 11.07 0.45 2.94
N ASP A 55 11.87 -0.46 3.47
CA ASP A 55 11.59 -1.11 4.73
C ASP A 55 12.44 -0.46 5.83
N THR A 56 11.83 -0.16 6.98
CA THR A 56 12.53 0.34 8.16
C THR A 56 13.36 -0.76 8.81
N HIS A 57 12.93 -2.02 8.69
CA HIS A 57 13.62 -3.20 9.20
C HIS A 57 13.05 -4.47 8.56
N VAL A 58 13.63 -5.64 8.88
CA VAL A 58 13.03 -6.93 8.53
C VAL A 58 11.85 -7.20 9.47
N HIS A 59 10.62 -7.06 8.97
CA HIS A 59 9.41 -7.23 9.79
C HIS A 59 9.19 -8.69 10.22
N ALA A 60 8.57 -8.89 11.39
CA ALA A 60 8.29 -10.22 11.96
C ALA A 60 6.79 -10.53 12.07
N ASP A 61 5.95 -9.57 11.75
CA ASP A 61 4.50 -9.59 11.90
C ASP A 61 3.76 -9.58 10.55
N HIS A 62 4.42 -9.19 9.46
CA HIS A 62 3.88 -9.24 8.10
C HIS A 62 4.98 -9.48 7.05
N VAL A 63 4.59 -9.90 5.86
CA VAL A 63 5.50 -9.97 4.70
C VAL A 63 5.53 -8.59 4.02
N THR A 64 6.72 -8.07 3.72
CA THR A 64 6.87 -6.80 3.01
C THR A 64 6.35 -6.90 1.57
N GLY A 65 5.70 -5.83 1.11
CA GLY A 65 5.27 -5.65 -0.28
C GLY A 65 6.38 -5.13 -1.20
N ALA A 66 7.61 -4.93 -0.72
CA ALA A 66 8.69 -4.29 -1.49
C ALA A 66 8.97 -4.98 -2.84
N TRP A 67 9.04 -6.32 -2.87
CA TRP A 67 9.21 -7.06 -4.12
C TRP A 67 8.06 -6.82 -5.10
N LEU A 68 6.81 -6.83 -4.62
CA LEU A 68 5.63 -6.57 -5.47
C LEU A 68 5.64 -5.14 -6.03
N MET A 69 6.01 -4.16 -5.22
CA MET A 69 6.17 -2.76 -5.68
C MET A 69 7.24 -2.64 -6.77
N SER A 70 8.33 -3.38 -6.64
CA SER A 70 9.37 -3.46 -7.68
C SER A 70 8.83 -4.07 -8.97
N GLN A 71 8.15 -5.22 -8.90
CA GLN A 71 7.66 -5.92 -10.09
C GLN A 71 6.55 -5.18 -10.84
N THR A 72 5.68 -4.47 -10.12
CA THR A 72 4.47 -3.89 -10.72
C THR A 72 4.56 -2.39 -11.00
N LEU A 73 5.38 -1.66 -10.24
CA LEU A 73 5.53 -0.20 -10.36
C LEU A 73 6.96 0.22 -10.69
N GLY A 74 7.92 -0.71 -10.77
CA GLY A 74 9.31 -0.42 -11.10
C GLY A 74 10.09 0.30 -9.99
N ALA A 75 9.62 0.22 -8.75
CA ALA A 75 10.30 0.79 -7.60
C ALA A 75 11.58 0.02 -7.27
N GLN A 76 12.61 0.71 -6.77
CA GLN A 76 13.78 0.06 -6.19
C GLN A 76 13.48 -0.27 -4.73
N SER A 77 13.68 -1.53 -4.34
CA SER A 77 13.61 -1.96 -2.94
C SER A 77 14.79 -1.39 -2.14
N VAL A 78 14.53 -0.89 -0.94
CA VAL A 78 15.53 -0.25 -0.07
C VAL A 78 15.46 -0.82 1.33
N ILE A 79 16.61 -1.24 1.88
CA ILE A 79 16.71 -1.68 3.27
C ILE A 79 18.13 -1.43 3.82
N ALA A 80 18.30 -1.56 5.14
CA ALA A 80 19.61 -1.43 5.78
C ALA A 80 20.62 -2.44 5.26
N GLU A 81 21.85 -1.99 5.00
CA GLU A 81 22.98 -2.86 4.63
C GLU A 81 23.20 -3.98 5.66
N HIS A 82 23.00 -3.66 6.95
CA HIS A 82 23.15 -4.60 8.06
C HIS A 82 22.08 -5.71 8.12
N ALA A 83 20.92 -5.52 7.48
CA ALA A 83 19.84 -6.50 7.48
C ALA A 83 20.15 -7.76 6.64
N ARG A 84 21.16 -7.69 5.77
CA ARG A 84 21.63 -8.82 4.91
C ARG A 84 20.52 -9.48 4.09
N VAL A 85 19.52 -8.70 3.69
CA VAL A 85 18.45 -9.15 2.81
C VAL A 85 19.02 -9.44 1.42
N THR A 86 18.59 -10.55 0.84
CA THR A 86 18.98 -10.94 -0.52
C THR A 86 17.97 -10.39 -1.53
N GLY A 87 18.46 -9.98 -2.70
CA GLY A 87 17.61 -9.48 -3.78
C GLY A 87 17.09 -8.05 -3.63
N THR A 88 17.62 -7.29 -2.66
CA THR A 88 17.36 -5.84 -2.54
C THR A 88 18.12 -5.05 -3.60
N ASP A 89 17.48 -4.00 -4.15
CA ASP A 89 18.08 -3.13 -5.18
C ASP A 89 19.06 -2.11 -4.58
N VAL A 90 18.74 -1.55 -3.42
CA VAL A 90 19.55 -0.52 -2.74
C VAL A 90 19.72 -0.88 -1.26
N ASN A 91 20.97 -1.02 -0.83
CA ASN A 91 21.32 -1.10 0.59
C ASN A 91 21.75 0.28 1.07
N VAL A 92 21.26 0.71 2.23
CA VAL A 92 21.56 2.02 2.81
C VAL A 92 22.15 1.91 4.22
N SER A 93 22.92 2.92 4.60
CA SER A 93 23.55 3.08 5.90
C SER A 93 23.27 4.48 6.48
N ASP A 94 23.71 4.70 7.72
CA ASP A 94 23.52 5.99 8.40
C ASP A 94 24.04 7.18 7.57
N GLY A 95 23.23 8.23 7.48
CA GLY A 95 23.56 9.46 6.76
C GLY A 95 23.25 9.45 5.26
N ASP A 96 22.89 8.31 4.67
CA ASP A 96 22.47 8.24 3.27
C ASP A 96 21.22 9.08 3.01
N VAL A 97 21.09 9.60 1.78
CA VAL A 97 19.96 10.45 1.38
C VAL A 97 19.27 9.88 0.15
N LEU A 98 17.96 9.61 0.29
CA LEU A 98 17.11 9.10 -0.78
C LEU A 98 16.21 10.24 -1.29
N GLY A 99 16.50 10.73 -2.49
CA GLY A 99 15.70 11.77 -3.15
C GLY A 99 14.45 11.22 -3.84
N PHE A 100 13.42 12.05 -4.00
CA PHE A 100 12.27 11.78 -4.88
C PHE A 100 11.71 13.14 -5.30
N GLY A 101 11.92 13.51 -6.55
CA GLY A 101 11.68 14.87 -7.03
C GLY A 101 12.56 15.89 -6.31
N ASN A 102 11.93 16.97 -5.83
CA ASN A 102 12.60 17.97 -4.99
C ASN A 102 12.55 17.62 -3.48
N CYS A 103 11.92 16.51 -3.09
CA CYS A 103 11.87 15.99 -1.73
C CYS A 103 13.02 14.99 -1.48
N SER A 104 13.31 14.70 -0.21
CA SER A 104 14.21 13.61 0.18
C SER A 104 13.98 13.18 1.63
N VAL A 105 14.39 11.95 1.93
CA VAL A 105 14.58 11.46 3.30
C VAL A 105 16.06 11.16 3.55
N THR A 106 16.52 11.47 4.75
CA THR A 106 17.83 11.07 5.28
C THR A 106 17.65 9.82 6.15
N VAL A 107 18.53 8.85 5.97
CA VAL A 107 18.58 7.61 6.75
C VAL A 107 19.32 7.89 8.06
N ARG A 108 18.72 7.50 9.19
CA ARG A 108 19.37 7.41 10.49
C ARG A 108 19.36 5.96 10.94
N ALA A 109 20.52 5.39 11.26
CA ALA A 109 20.58 4.03 11.78
C ALA A 109 20.04 4.02 13.22
N THR A 110 18.99 3.25 13.47
CA THR A 110 18.34 3.16 14.79
C THR A 110 18.20 1.71 15.26
N PRO A 111 19.29 0.94 15.32
CA PRO A 111 19.25 -0.45 15.76
C PRO A 111 18.78 -0.57 17.21
N GLY A 112 18.18 -1.71 17.52
CA GLY A 112 17.68 -2.01 18.86
C GLY A 112 16.47 -2.92 18.85
N HIS A 113 15.49 -2.65 17.99
CA HIS A 113 14.39 -3.61 17.75
C HIS A 113 14.91 -4.80 16.95
N THR A 114 15.62 -4.48 15.86
CA THR A 114 16.52 -5.38 15.14
C THR A 114 17.88 -4.70 14.99
N ASP A 115 18.91 -5.43 14.55
CA ASP A 115 20.23 -4.85 14.23
C ASP A 115 20.23 -4.02 12.93
N GLY A 116 19.19 -4.17 12.10
CA GLY A 116 19.01 -3.47 10.83
C GLY A 116 17.94 -2.37 10.84
N CYS A 117 17.49 -1.90 12.01
CA CYS A 117 16.47 -0.86 12.07
C CYS A 117 16.98 0.51 11.60
N LEU A 118 16.16 1.21 10.82
CA LEU A 118 16.38 2.55 10.32
C LEU A 118 15.22 3.48 10.70
N THR A 119 15.54 4.76 10.84
CA THR A 119 14.59 5.86 10.87
C THR A 119 14.79 6.72 9.63
N TYR A 120 13.72 7.03 8.91
CA TYR A 120 13.76 7.92 7.75
C TYR A 120 13.28 9.32 8.13
N VAL A 121 14.09 10.35 7.92
CA VAL A 121 13.79 11.73 8.34
C VAL A 121 13.62 12.63 7.12
N THR A 122 12.54 13.39 7.01
CA THR A 122 12.36 14.33 5.89
C THR A 122 13.43 15.43 5.90
N ARG A 123 13.74 16.01 4.74
CA ARG A 123 14.78 17.04 4.59
C ARG A 123 14.63 18.22 5.55
N ASP A 124 13.40 18.66 5.79
CA ASP A 124 13.03 19.76 6.70
C ASP A 124 13.00 19.33 8.17
N GLN A 125 13.12 18.03 8.45
CA GLN A 125 13.02 17.42 9.78
C GLN A 125 11.66 17.65 10.46
N ASP A 126 10.61 17.94 9.69
CA ASP A 126 9.26 18.06 10.23
C ASP A 126 8.61 16.68 10.47
N MET A 127 9.11 15.63 9.84
CA MET A 127 8.60 14.25 9.99
C MET A 127 9.75 13.24 10.06
N ALA A 128 9.60 12.23 10.91
CA ALA A 128 10.45 11.06 10.97
C ALA A 128 9.62 9.77 11.06
N PHE A 129 10.01 8.77 10.28
CA PHE A 129 9.39 7.44 10.24
C PHE A 129 10.27 6.48 11.04
N THR A 130 9.85 6.16 12.26
CA THR A 130 10.71 5.57 13.30
C THR A 130 10.73 4.05 13.30
N GLY A 131 9.99 3.42 12.36
CA GLY A 131 9.75 1.99 12.35
C GLY A 131 9.35 1.50 13.74
N ASP A 132 9.94 0.40 14.16
CA ASP A 132 9.72 -0.17 15.50
C ASP A 132 10.82 0.20 16.50
N CYS A 133 11.67 1.19 16.21
CA CYS A 133 12.60 1.71 17.20
C CYS A 133 11.83 2.46 18.31
N LEU A 134 11.08 3.49 17.91
CA LEU A 134 10.23 4.28 18.82
C LEU A 134 8.77 4.20 18.37
N LEU A 135 7.89 3.88 19.32
CA LEU A 135 6.44 3.85 19.11
C LEU A 135 5.77 4.97 19.91
N ILE A 136 4.50 5.26 19.62
CA ILE A 136 3.75 6.25 20.39
C ILE A 136 3.64 5.77 21.84
N ARG A 137 4.21 6.51 22.79
CA ARG A 137 4.26 6.15 24.23
C ARG A 137 4.80 4.73 24.48
N GLY A 138 5.71 4.27 23.64
CA GLY A 138 6.31 2.95 23.74
C GLY A 138 7.59 2.84 22.92
N ALA A 139 8.04 1.60 22.73
CA ALA A 139 9.16 1.23 21.87
C ALA A 139 8.91 -0.20 21.37
N GLY A 140 9.53 -0.60 20.25
CA GLY A 140 9.46 -1.99 19.79
C GLY A 140 10.12 -2.93 20.79
N ARG A 141 9.85 -4.23 20.67
CA ARG A 141 10.48 -5.27 21.51
C ARG A 141 11.96 -5.44 21.16
N THR A 142 12.77 -6.00 22.06
CA THR A 142 14.24 -6.09 21.88
C THR A 142 14.79 -7.50 22.11
N ASP A 143 13.93 -8.52 22.10
CA ASP A 143 14.25 -9.89 22.52
C ASP A 143 14.32 -10.90 21.35
N PHE A 144 14.15 -10.45 20.11
CA PHE A 144 14.28 -11.22 18.87
C PHE A 144 15.14 -10.47 17.84
N GLN A 145 15.51 -11.14 16.74
CA GLN A 145 16.17 -10.51 15.57
C GLN A 145 17.40 -9.66 15.90
N ALA A 146 18.24 -10.17 16.81
CA ALA A 146 19.42 -9.45 17.33
C ALA A 146 19.10 -8.11 18.02
N GLY A 147 17.86 -7.95 18.50
CA GLY A 147 17.43 -6.81 19.30
C GLY A 147 18.24 -6.65 20.58
N ASN A 148 18.37 -5.39 21.01
CA ASN A 148 19.16 -5.01 22.17
C ASN A 148 18.61 -3.72 22.78
N ALA A 149 18.18 -3.78 24.05
CA ALA A 149 17.58 -2.64 24.74
C ALA A 149 18.58 -1.50 25.02
N HIS A 150 19.84 -1.81 25.30
CA HIS A 150 20.88 -0.78 25.47
C HIS A 150 21.11 -0.01 24.16
N GLN A 151 21.17 -0.75 23.05
CA GLN A 151 21.33 -0.16 21.73
C GLN A 151 20.09 0.65 21.31
N MET A 152 18.88 0.13 21.61
CA MET A 152 17.64 0.87 21.36
C MET A 152 17.60 2.19 22.14
N TRP A 153 18.02 2.18 23.40
CA TRP A 153 18.13 3.40 24.21
C TRP A 153 19.04 4.43 23.53
N GLN A 154 20.26 4.03 23.17
CA GLN A 154 21.23 4.91 22.50
C GLN A 154 20.67 5.45 21.17
N SER A 155 20.10 4.58 20.34
CA SER A 155 19.46 4.95 19.08
C SER A 155 18.38 6.01 19.27
N ILE A 156 17.47 5.83 20.24
CA ILE A 156 16.40 6.81 20.49
C ILE A 156 16.99 8.14 20.96
N GLN A 157 17.93 8.12 21.90
CA GLN A 157 18.53 9.34 22.47
C GLN A 157 19.32 10.14 21.42
N GLU A 158 20.14 9.46 20.61
CA GLU A 158 21.08 10.10 19.69
C GLU A 158 20.48 10.41 18.32
N GLN A 159 19.55 9.58 17.84
CA GLN A 159 19.04 9.67 16.46
C GLN A 159 17.62 10.17 16.36
N ILE A 160 16.79 10.05 17.40
CA ILE A 160 15.39 10.50 17.36
C ILE A 160 15.19 11.72 18.25
N PHE A 161 15.64 11.68 19.51
CA PHE A 161 15.48 12.80 20.45
C PHE A 161 16.38 14.01 20.14
N THR A 162 17.33 13.89 19.22
CA THR A 162 18.11 15.03 18.69
C THR A 162 17.38 15.82 17.60
N LEU A 163 16.26 15.32 17.08
CA LEU A 163 15.41 16.03 16.14
C LEU A 163 14.69 17.23 16.81
N PRO A 164 14.17 18.19 16.03
CA PRO A 164 13.37 19.28 16.57
C PRO A 164 12.19 18.76 17.39
N ASP A 165 11.89 19.42 18.50
CA ASP A 165 10.77 19.06 19.38
C ASP A 165 9.40 19.00 18.66
N THR A 166 9.24 19.76 17.58
CA THR A 166 8.04 19.79 16.72
C THR A 166 8.00 18.69 15.67
N CYS A 167 9.08 17.94 15.48
CA CYS A 167 9.15 16.85 14.50
C CYS A 167 8.11 15.78 14.83
N LEU A 168 7.27 15.46 13.85
CA LEU A 168 6.26 14.42 13.93
C LEU A 168 6.92 13.05 13.82
N LEU A 169 6.52 12.14 14.70
CA LEU A 169 7.03 10.78 14.78
C LEU A 169 5.96 9.78 14.34
N TYR A 170 6.25 9.09 13.24
CA TYR A 170 5.38 8.13 12.58
C TYR A 170 5.96 6.71 12.74
N PRO A 171 5.37 5.87 13.62
CA PRO A 171 5.91 4.54 13.93
C PRO A 171 5.56 3.50 12.87
N GLY A 172 6.20 2.33 12.91
CA GLY A 172 5.82 1.16 12.12
C GLY A 172 4.47 0.59 12.55
N HIS A 173 4.14 0.66 13.85
CA HIS A 173 2.93 0.05 14.42
C HIS A 173 2.21 0.92 15.45
N ASP A 174 0.90 0.75 15.56
CA ASP A 174 0.12 1.16 16.73
C ASP A 174 -1.07 0.24 16.97
N TYR A 175 -1.30 -0.11 18.24
CA TYR A 175 -2.33 -1.06 18.65
C TYR A 175 -3.51 -0.40 19.39
N SER A 176 -3.62 0.93 19.36
CA SER A 176 -4.66 1.68 20.09
C SER A 176 -5.31 2.79 19.26
N GLY A 177 -5.12 2.78 17.93
CA GLY A 177 -5.68 3.76 17.01
C GLY A 177 -5.02 5.14 17.06
N ARG A 178 -3.82 5.25 17.62
CA ARG A 178 -3.02 6.48 17.61
C ARG A 178 -2.18 6.50 16.35
N THR A 179 -2.08 7.65 15.69
CA THR A 179 -1.51 7.77 14.35
C THR A 179 -0.15 8.45 14.31
N VAL A 180 0.11 9.38 15.22
CA VAL A 180 1.35 10.19 15.24
C VAL A 180 1.63 10.70 16.66
N SER A 181 2.90 10.95 16.96
CA SER A 181 3.36 11.68 18.16
C SER A 181 4.37 12.77 17.75
N THR A 182 5.00 13.42 18.70
CA THR A 182 6.10 14.36 18.45
C THR A 182 7.32 14.02 19.30
N VAL A 183 8.50 14.47 18.89
CA VAL A 183 9.73 14.37 19.69
C VAL A 183 9.52 14.95 21.09
N LYS A 184 8.90 16.12 21.19
CA LYS A 184 8.59 16.74 22.48
C LYS A 184 7.73 15.86 23.38
N GLU A 185 6.70 15.26 22.80
CA GLU A 185 5.79 14.42 23.56
C GLU A 185 6.45 13.12 24.02
N GLU A 186 7.23 12.45 23.17
CA GLU A 186 7.93 11.22 23.57
C GLU A 186 9.04 11.51 24.59
N LYS A 187 9.80 12.60 24.41
CA LYS A 187 10.78 13.06 25.41
C LYS A 187 10.15 13.31 26.78
N ALA A 188 8.95 13.88 26.83
CA ALA A 188 8.34 14.26 28.10
C ALA A 188 7.52 13.12 28.72
N PHE A 189 6.87 12.30 27.90
CA PHE A 189 5.76 11.45 28.34
C PHE A 189 5.86 9.99 27.91
N ASN A 190 6.90 9.58 27.18
CA ASN A 190 7.09 8.15 26.91
C ASN A 190 7.36 7.43 28.25
N PRO A 191 6.51 6.47 28.65
CA PRO A 191 6.59 5.84 29.97
C PRO A 191 7.81 4.92 30.14
N ARG A 192 8.55 4.62 29.06
CA ARG A 192 9.74 3.76 29.07
C ARG A 192 11.05 4.55 29.01
N ILE A 193 11.10 5.60 28.19
CA ILE A 193 12.34 6.31 27.83
C ILE A 193 12.27 7.83 28.01
N GLY A 194 11.07 8.39 28.24
CA GLY A 194 10.87 9.82 28.43
C GLY A 194 11.05 10.28 29.88
N GLY A 195 10.93 11.58 30.09
CA GLY A 195 11.08 12.22 31.40
C GLY A 195 12.52 12.19 31.89
N GLU A 196 12.69 11.75 33.13
CA GLU A 196 13.99 11.60 33.79
C GLU A 196 14.47 10.14 33.80
N ALA A 197 13.91 9.29 32.93
CA ALA A 197 14.33 7.90 32.81
C ALA A 197 15.84 7.80 32.53
N LEU A 198 16.48 6.79 33.11
CA LEU A 198 17.85 6.39 32.81
C LEU A 198 17.88 5.14 31.92
N GLU A 199 19.03 4.83 31.34
CA GLU A 199 19.21 3.64 30.51
C GLU A 199 18.82 2.36 31.26
N GLU A 200 19.18 2.26 32.53
CA GLU A 200 18.86 1.12 33.37
C GLU A 200 17.35 0.95 33.61
N ASP A 201 16.59 2.04 33.68
CA ASP A 201 15.14 2.01 33.83
C ASP A 201 14.50 1.42 32.55
N PHE A 202 14.95 1.90 31.38
CA PHE A 202 14.47 1.43 30.10
C PHE A 202 14.82 -0.04 29.87
N VAL A 203 16.09 -0.42 30.04
CA VAL A 203 16.55 -1.81 29.88
C VAL A 203 15.85 -2.74 30.87
N GLY A 204 15.71 -2.29 32.12
CA GLY A 204 14.95 -3.00 33.15
C GLY A 204 13.50 -3.23 32.72
N TYR A 205 12.83 -2.21 32.18
CA TYR A 205 11.48 -2.32 31.64
C TYR A 205 11.41 -3.34 30.49
N MET A 206 12.28 -3.19 29.48
CA MET A 206 12.26 -4.02 28.27
C MET A 206 12.51 -5.49 28.57
N ASN A 207 13.43 -5.80 29.49
CA ASN A 207 13.73 -7.18 29.91
C ASN A 207 12.58 -7.85 30.67
N ASN A 208 11.62 -7.08 31.20
CA ASN A 208 10.49 -7.59 31.99
C ASN A 208 9.14 -7.46 31.28
N LEU A 209 9.13 -7.11 29.98
CA LEU A 209 7.90 -7.00 29.17
C LEU A 209 7.14 -8.33 29.04
N ALA A 210 7.84 -9.47 29.08
CA ALA A 210 7.28 -10.84 29.01
C ALA A 210 6.21 -11.03 27.92
N LEU A 211 6.44 -10.46 26.73
CA LEU A 211 5.51 -10.53 25.61
C LEU A 211 5.43 -11.95 25.04
N PRO A 212 4.27 -12.35 24.51
CA PRO A 212 4.16 -13.63 23.80
C PRO A 212 5.11 -13.67 22.60
N HIS A 213 5.45 -14.89 22.17
CA HIS A 213 6.18 -15.11 20.93
C HIS A 213 5.42 -14.46 19.76
N PRO A 214 6.09 -13.72 18.85
CA PRO A 214 5.41 -13.11 17.72
C PRO A 214 4.73 -14.19 16.85
N ARG A 215 3.50 -13.91 16.40
CA ARG A 215 2.66 -14.92 15.73
C ARG A 215 3.19 -15.37 14.37
N LEU A 216 3.80 -14.46 13.61
CA LEU A 216 4.18 -14.68 12.21
C LEU A 216 5.69 -14.71 11.97
N ILE A 217 6.53 -14.64 13.02
CA ILE A 217 7.98 -14.50 12.86
C ILE A 217 8.61 -15.63 12.03
N ASP A 218 8.14 -16.87 12.19
CA ASP A 218 8.65 -18.04 11.47
C ASP A 218 8.26 -18.07 9.99
N ILE A 219 7.35 -17.18 9.56
CA ILE A 219 6.88 -17.03 8.18
C ILE A 219 7.42 -15.72 7.60
N ALA A 220 7.20 -14.60 8.29
CA ALA A 220 7.53 -13.26 7.85
C ALA A 220 9.04 -13.04 7.72
N VAL A 221 9.85 -13.41 8.73
CA VAL A 221 11.29 -13.15 8.69
C VAL A 221 11.97 -13.87 7.52
N PRO A 222 11.75 -15.19 7.28
CA PRO A 222 12.30 -15.85 6.10
C PRO A 222 11.86 -15.23 4.77
N ALA A 223 10.61 -14.80 4.65
CA ALA A 223 10.11 -14.13 3.44
C ALA A 223 10.77 -12.76 3.24
N ASN A 224 10.91 -11.98 4.31
CA ASN A 224 11.45 -10.62 4.29
C ASN A 224 12.96 -10.59 4.09
N LEU A 225 13.69 -11.66 4.45
CA LEU A 225 15.09 -11.86 4.06
C LEU A 225 15.30 -12.05 2.55
N ARG A 226 14.21 -12.16 1.78
CA ARG A 226 14.17 -12.14 0.31
C ARG A 226 13.29 -11.01 -0.23
N SER A 227 13.16 -9.90 0.52
CA SER A 227 12.34 -8.73 0.16
C SER A 227 10.84 -9.04 -0.09
N GLY A 228 10.31 -10.11 0.52
CA GLY A 228 8.92 -10.53 0.32
C GLY A 228 8.68 -11.28 -0.98
N ARG A 229 9.73 -11.72 -1.68
CA ARG A 229 9.63 -12.52 -2.91
C ARG A 229 9.05 -13.92 -2.62
N PRO A 230 7.91 -14.29 -3.25
CA PRO A 230 7.34 -15.63 -3.15
C PRO A 230 8.28 -16.72 -3.68
N GLU A 231 8.13 -17.96 -3.21
CA GLU A 231 8.99 -19.08 -3.64
C GLU A 231 8.78 -19.51 -5.09
N ASP A 232 7.59 -19.28 -5.63
CA ASP A 232 7.18 -19.66 -6.99
C ASP A 232 7.28 -18.50 -7.99
N ASP A 233 7.80 -17.34 -7.57
CA ASP A 233 7.91 -16.10 -8.34
C ASP A 233 6.58 -15.60 -8.93
N ARG A 234 5.42 -16.05 -8.41
CA ARG A 234 4.12 -15.62 -8.93
C ARG A 234 3.69 -14.30 -8.33
N LEU A 235 3.18 -13.42 -9.20
CA LEU A 235 2.48 -12.21 -8.77
C LEU A 235 1.09 -12.59 -8.22
N PRO A 236 0.77 -12.28 -6.96
CA PRO A 236 -0.56 -12.49 -6.40
C PRO A 236 -1.58 -11.56 -7.06
N GLY A 237 -2.81 -12.04 -7.21
CA GLY A 237 -3.93 -11.23 -7.71
C GLY A 237 -3.95 -11.02 -9.22
N THR A 238 -3.20 -11.79 -10.01
CA THR A 238 -3.38 -11.81 -11.47
C THR A 238 -4.75 -12.37 -11.81
N ILE A 239 -5.64 -11.52 -12.32
CA ILE A 239 -6.95 -11.93 -12.83
C ILE A 239 -6.74 -12.57 -14.21
N GLU A 240 -6.97 -13.87 -14.31
CA GLU A 240 -6.52 -14.67 -15.47
C GLU A 240 -7.18 -14.28 -16.79
N TRP A 241 -8.42 -13.76 -16.75
CA TRP A 241 -9.19 -13.47 -17.95
C TRP A 241 -8.86 -12.14 -18.62
N GLY A 242 -8.07 -11.25 -17.98
CA GLY A 242 -7.70 -9.97 -18.58
C GLY A 242 -6.85 -9.07 -17.69
N PRO A 243 -6.37 -7.92 -18.21
CA PRO A 243 -5.54 -6.96 -17.48
C PRO A 243 -6.39 -6.11 -16.52
N VAL A 244 -7.08 -6.78 -15.60
CA VAL A 244 -7.95 -6.16 -14.62
C VAL A 244 -7.11 -5.62 -13.47
N VAL A 245 -7.33 -4.37 -13.13
CA VAL A 245 -6.69 -3.70 -11.98
C VAL A 245 -7.75 -3.34 -10.97
N VAL A 246 -7.44 -3.47 -9.68
CA VAL A 246 -8.34 -3.02 -8.62
C VAL A 246 -8.06 -1.53 -8.36
N ASN A 247 -9.11 -0.70 -8.32
CA ASN A 247 -9.00 0.70 -7.91
C ASN A 247 -8.96 0.82 -6.37
N PHE A 248 -8.72 2.02 -5.83
CA PHE A 248 -8.53 2.18 -4.39
C PHE A 248 -9.82 1.90 -3.59
N ALA A 249 -10.98 1.98 -4.23
CA ALA A 249 -12.27 1.61 -3.66
C ALA A 249 -12.54 0.08 -3.68
N GLY A 250 -11.59 -0.73 -4.16
CA GLY A 250 -11.73 -2.18 -4.22
C GLY A 250 -12.53 -2.69 -5.42
N ILE A 251 -12.78 -1.86 -6.44
CA ILE A 251 -13.52 -2.27 -7.63
C ILE A 251 -12.54 -2.75 -8.71
N PRO A 252 -12.71 -3.97 -9.26
CA PRO A 252 -11.95 -4.40 -10.43
C PRO A 252 -12.34 -3.57 -11.66
N GLU A 253 -11.36 -3.06 -12.37
CA GLU A 253 -11.51 -2.22 -13.55
C GLU A 253 -10.69 -2.75 -14.72
N VAL A 254 -11.21 -2.61 -15.93
CA VAL A 254 -10.53 -2.97 -17.17
C VAL A 254 -10.51 -1.79 -18.13
N ALA A 255 -9.39 -1.63 -18.84
CA ALA A 255 -9.18 -0.52 -19.75
C ALA A 255 -10.02 -0.66 -21.05
N PRO A 256 -10.65 0.43 -21.54
CA PRO A 256 -11.50 0.39 -22.73
C PRO A 256 -10.83 -0.16 -24.00
N ASP A 257 -9.56 0.15 -24.22
CA ASP A 257 -8.83 -0.27 -25.42
C ASP A 257 -8.59 -1.79 -25.44
N TRP A 258 -8.35 -2.41 -24.28
CA TRP A 258 -8.25 -3.86 -24.18
C TRP A 258 -9.62 -4.51 -24.41
N VAL A 259 -10.68 -3.98 -23.79
CA VAL A 259 -12.06 -4.47 -23.99
C VAL A 259 -12.44 -4.42 -25.47
N ALA A 260 -12.11 -3.33 -26.17
CA ALA A 260 -12.40 -3.20 -27.60
C ALA A 260 -11.77 -4.30 -28.48
N ARG A 261 -10.59 -4.81 -28.11
CA ARG A 261 -9.89 -5.87 -28.85
C ARG A 261 -10.39 -7.29 -28.51
N HIS A 262 -11.09 -7.47 -27.40
CA HIS A 262 -11.50 -8.78 -26.86
C HIS A 262 -13.02 -8.92 -26.70
N ARG A 263 -13.81 -8.06 -27.35
CA ARG A 263 -15.29 -8.03 -27.19
C ARG A 263 -15.97 -9.39 -27.39
N GLY A 264 -15.44 -10.25 -28.27
CA GLY A 264 -16.01 -11.58 -28.53
C GLY A 264 -15.89 -12.55 -27.34
N ASP A 265 -14.89 -12.35 -26.50
CA ASP A 265 -14.59 -13.20 -25.35
C ASP A 265 -15.28 -12.73 -24.07
N LEU A 266 -15.94 -11.56 -24.11
CA LEU A 266 -16.52 -10.88 -22.96
C LEU A 266 -18.05 -10.81 -23.09
N TYR A 267 -18.72 -10.74 -21.95
CA TYR A 267 -20.11 -10.31 -21.87
C TYR A 267 -20.16 -8.83 -21.47
N LEU A 268 -20.55 -7.96 -22.41
CA LEU A 268 -20.63 -6.52 -22.19
C LEU A 268 -22.03 -6.17 -21.67
N LEU A 269 -22.10 -5.75 -20.41
CA LEU A 269 -23.35 -5.41 -19.72
C LEU A 269 -23.49 -3.90 -19.60
N ASP A 270 -24.40 -3.29 -20.35
CA ASP A 270 -24.70 -1.86 -20.21
C ASP A 270 -25.80 -1.64 -19.18
N VAL A 271 -25.47 -0.92 -18.10
CA VAL A 271 -26.37 -0.65 -16.98
C VAL A 271 -26.92 0.78 -16.97
N ARG A 272 -26.83 1.49 -18.09
CA ARG A 272 -27.48 2.79 -18.28
C ARG A 272 -28.99 2.63 -18.43
N SER A 273 -29.71 3.75 -18.41
CA SER A 273 -31.11 3.75 -18.82
C SER A 273 -31.24 3.51 -20.33
N ARG A 274 -32.41 3.03 -20.77
CA ARG A 274 -32.71 2.83 -22.19
C ARG A 274 -32.48 4.09 -23.04
N GLY A 275 -32.90 5.26 -22.54
CA GLY A 275 -32.73 6.53 -23.26
C GLY A 275 -31.26 6.95 -23.42
N GLU A 276 -30.37 6.54 -22.52
CA GLU A 276 -28.93 6.77 -22.66
C GLU A 276 -28.28 5.76 -23.62
N PHE A 277 -28.75 4.50 -23.61
CA PHE A 277 -28.26 3.43 -24.49
C PHE A 277 -28.57 3.70 -25.97
N GLU A 278 -29.76 4.23 -26.23
CA GLU A 278 -30.25 4.67 -27.54
C GLU A 278 -29.85 6.14 -27.83
N GLY A 279 -29.10 6.78 -26.92
CA GLY A 279 -28.77 8.20 -26.96
C GLY A 279 -27.48 8.55 -27.72
N GLN A 280 -27.01 9.79 -27.53
CA GLN A 280 -25.87 10.36 -28.27
C GLN A 280 -24.52 9.65 -28.06
N LEU A 281 -24.33 9.02 -26.90
CA LEU A 281 -23.12 8.25 -26.62
C LEU A 281 -23.20 6.83 -27.22
N GLU A 282 -24.27 6.51 -27.95
CA GLU A 282 -24.48 5.20 -28.55
C GLU A 282 -24.25 4.07 -27.51
N HIS A 283 -23.87 2.88 -27.95
CA HIS A 283 -23.45 1.78 -27.10
C HIS A 283 -22.35 0.98 -27.78
N ILE A 284 -21.63 0.18 -26.99
CA ILE A 284 -20.64 -0.74 -27.52
C ILE A 284 -21.36 -1.83 -28.30
N GLU A 285 -20.86 -2.17 -29.48
CA GLU A 285 -21.36 -3.30 -30.26
C GLU A 285 -21.42 -4.57 -29.39
N SER A 286 -22.49 -5.35 -29.55
CA SER A 286 -22.82 -6.55 -28.73
C SER A 286 -23.07 -6.32 -27.24
N ALA A 287 -23.15 -5.08 -26.76
CA ALA A 287 -23.55 -4.81 -25.38
C ALA A 287 -25.03 -5.15 -25.13
N VAL A 288 -25.30 -5.82 -24.01
CA VAL A 288 -26.65 -6.16 -23.55
C VAL A 288 -27.10 -5.13 -22.53
N LEU A 289 -28.25 -4.51 -22.77
CA LEU A 289 -28.84 -3.52 -21.88
C LEU A 289 -29.62 -4.21 -20.75
N ILE A 290 -29.15 -4.05 -19.51
CA ILE A 290 -29.90 -4.34 -18.29
C ILE A 290 -29.68 -3.15 -17.35
N PRO A 291 -30.64 -2.19 -17.28
CA PRO A 291 -30.52 -1.03 -16.41
C PRO A 291 -30.21 -1.42 -14.96
N LEU A 292 -29.42 -0.60 -14.26
CA LEU A 292 -28.94 -0.91 -12.91
C LEU A 292 -30.07 -1.22 -11.91
N ASP A 293 -31.22 -0.56 -12.04
CA ASP A 293 -32.41 -0.75 -11.22
C ASP A 293 -33.14 -2.07 -11.50
N GLU A 294 -32.96 -2.66 -12.68
CA GLU A 294 -33.50 -3.97 -13.06
C GLU A 294 -32.49 -5.11 -12.80
N LEU A 295 -31.19 -4.80 -12.66
CA LEU A 295 -30.10 -5.79 -12.67
C LEU A 295 -30.31 -6.95 -11.70
N ARG A 296 -30.74 -6.69 -10.46
CA ARG A 296 -30.91 -7.74 -9.44
C ARG A 296 -31.99 -8.76 -9.80
N GLU A 297 -33.02 -8.32 -10.52
CA GLU A 297 -34.16 -9.17 -10.92
C GLU A 297 -33.84 -9.96 -12.19
N ARG A 298 -32.83 -9.52 -12.94
CA ARG A 298 -32.45 -10.06 -14.26
C ARG A 298 -31.08 -10.72 -14.27
N LEU A 299 -30.53 -11.08 -13.10
CA LEU A 299 -29.24 -11.74 -12.97
C LEU A 299 -29.15 -13.06 -13.74
N GLU A 300 -30.26 -13.78 -13.87
CA GLU A 300 -30.31 -15.07 -14.60
C GLU A 300 -30.12 -14.92 -16.12
N GLU A 301 -30.23 -13.71 -16.67
CA GLU A 301 -29.98 -13.42 -18.09
C GLU A 301 -28.48 -13.29 -18.40
N ILE A 302 -27.63 -13.17 -17.37
CA ILE A 302 -26.20 -12.96 -17.50
C ILE A 302 -25.50 -14.33 -17.57
N PRO A 303 -24.68 -14.59 -18.60
CA PRO A 303 -23.97 -15.85 -18.72
C PRO A 303 -22.90 -16.00 -17.63
N THR A 304 -22.67 -17.24 -17.22
CA THR A 304 -21.61 -17.60 -16.26
C THR A 304 -20.37 -18.20 -16.93
N ASP A 305 -20.40 -18.38 -18.26
CA ASP A 305 -19.30 -18.98 -19.04
C ASP A 305 -18.37 -17.93 -19.67
N LYS A 306 -18.61 -16.64 -19.41
CA LYS A 306 -17.79 -15.51 -19.87
C LYS A 306 -17.58 -14.47 -18.77
N PRO A 307 -16.43 -13.79 -18.75
CA PRO A 307 -16.24 -12.63 -17.90
C PRO A 307 -17.20 -11.50 -18.27
N VAL A 308 -17.70 -10.80 -17.24
CA VAL A 308 -18.67 -9.71 -17.40
C VAL A 308 -17.99 -8.35 -17.25
N VAL A 309 -18.12 -7.49 -18.26
CA VAL A 309 -17.68 -6.09 -18.17
C VAL A 309 -18.90 -5.18 -18.07
N ALA A 310 -19.10 -4.58 -16.91
CA ALA A 310 -20.17 -3.63 -16.67
C ALA A 310 -19.81 -2.25 -17.24
N VAL A 311 -20.75 -1.64 -17.96
CA VAL A 311 -20.58 -0.37 -18.67
C VAL A 311 -21.67 0.59 -18.23
N CYS A 312 -21.28 1.83 -17.93
CA CYS A 312 -22.24 2.92 -17.84
C CYS A 312 -21.65 4.19 -18.48
N GLN A 313 -22.30 5.34 -18.29
CA GLN A 313 -21.83 6.60 -18.86
C GLN A 313 -20.41 6.97 -18.42
N SER A 314 -20.09 6.87 -17.12
CA SER A 314 -18.87 7.43 -16.52
C SER A 314 -18.10 6.46 -15.62
N GLY A 315 -18.49 5.18 -15.59
CA GLY A 315 -17.91 4.16 -14.71
C GLY A 315 -18.53 4.07 -13.31
N LYS A 316 -19.45 4.98 -12.92
CA LYS A 316 -19.99 5.03 -11.55
C LYS A 316 -21.10 4.02 -11.27
N ARG A 317 -22.11 3.94 -12.14
CA ARG A 317 -23.20 2.96 -12.02
C ARG A 317 -22.70 1.54 -12.29
N SER A 318 -21.78 1.39 -13.24
CA SER A 318 -21.15 0.12 -13.55
C SER A 318 -20.27 -0.40 -12.42
N ALA A 319 -19.61 0.45 -11.63
CA ALA A 319 -18.93 0.01 -10.42
C ALA A 319 -19.89 -0.64 -9.40
N MET A 320 -21.07 -0.04 -9.18
CA MET A 320 -22.13 -0.66 -8.35
C MET A 320 -22.63 -1.97 -8.97
N ALA A 321 -22.80 -2.02 -10.29
CA ALA A 321 -23.16 -3.25 -10.99
C ALA A 321 -22.11 -4.36 -10.79
N THR A 322 -20.82 -4.05 -10.88
CA THR A 322 -19.72 -5.00 -10.61
C THR A 322 -19.80 -5.56 -9.19
N GLN A 323 -20.09 -4.73 -8.18
CA GLN A 323 -20.30 -5.24 -6.81
C GLN A 323 -21.50 -6.18 -6.70
N ILE A 324 -22.63 -5.81 -7.34
CA ILE A 324 -23.82 -6.67 -7.40
C ILE A 324 -23.47 -8.01 -8.04
N LEU A 325 -22.77 -8.00 -9.17
CA LEU A 325 -22.33 -9.19 -9.90
C LEU A 325 -21.44 -10.08 -9.02
N GLN A 326 -20.38 -9.53 -8.41
CA GLN A 326 -19.48 -10.30 -7.55
C GLN A 326 -20.20 -10.93 -6.36
N SER A 327 -21.06 -10.17 -5.67
CA SER A 327 -21.85 -10.68 -4.54
C SER A 327 -22.91 -11.72 -4.95
N SER A 328 -23.24 -11.80 -6.23
CA SER A 328 -24.26 -12.70 -6.80
C SER A 328 -23.68 -13.89 -7.57
N GLY A 329 -22.38 -14.18 -7.39
CA GLY A 329 -21.75 -15.37 -7.98
C GLY A 329 -21.10 -15.16 -9.35
N TYR A 330 -20.85 -13.91 -9.76
CA TYR A 330 -20.08 -13.56 -10.96
C TYR A 330 -18.69 -13.01 -10.58
N PRO A 331 -17.76 -13.86 -10.13
CA PRO A 331 -16.44 -13.42 -9.64
C PRO A 331 -15.58 -12.81 -10.75
N GLU A 332 -15.74 -13.28 -11.99
CA GLU A 332 -15.11 -12.73 -13.18
C GLU A 332 -15.89 -11.54 -13.72
N SER A 333 -15.98 -10.47 -12.93
CA SER A 333 -16.62 -9.23 -13.35
C SER A 333 -15.75 -8.01 -13.08
N ALA A 334 -15.77 -7.06 -14.01
CA ALA A 334 -15.04 -5.81 -13.91
C ALA A 334 -15.87 -4.61 -14.42
N ASN A 335 -15.52 -3.43 -13.92
CA ASN A 335 -16.05 -2.15 -14.36
C ASN A 335 -15.24 -1.63 -15.56
N LEU A 336 -15.90 -1.12 -16.59
CA LEU A 336 -15.22 -0.42 -17.69
C LEU A 336 -14.69 0.93 -17.19
N ALA A 337 -13.36 1.07 -17.10
CA ALA A 337 -12.73 2.29 -16.59
C ALA A 337 -13.16 3.53 -17.39
N GLY A 338 -13.75 4.50 -16.70
CA GLY A 338 -14.24 5.76 -17.29
C GLY A 338 -15.53 5.67 -18.13
N GLY A 339 -16.10 4.46 -18.29
CA GLY A 339 -17.36 4.24 -19.01
C GLY A 339 -17.38 4.70 -20.47
N MET A 340 -18.59 4.93 -21.00
CA MET A 340 -18.79 5.36 -22.39
C MET A 340 -18.15 6.71 -22.71
N ILE A 341 -18.01 7.62 -21.74
CA ILE A 341 -17.29 8.89 -21.95
C ILE A 341 -15.84 8.63 -22.35
N GLN A 342 -15.15 7.75 -21.62
CA GLN A 342 -13.76 7.43 -21.94
C GLN A 342 -13.65 6.59 -23.22
N TRP A 343 -14.59 5.67 -23.46
CA TRP A 343 -14.69 4.92 -24.70
C TRP A 343 -14.76 5.84 -25.94
N HIS A 344 -15.66 6.84 -25.90
CA HIS A 344 -15.79 7.86 -26.94
C HIS A 344 -14.56 8.74 -27.08
N ARG A 345 -13.98 9.18 -25.96
CA ARG A 345 -12.76 10.01 -25.97
C ARG A 345 -11.59 9.31 -26.67
N LEU A 346 -11.52 7.98 -26.58
CA LEU A 346 -10.51 7.16 -27.25
C LEU A 346 -10.86 6.83 -28.71
N GLY A 347 -12.04 7.23 -29.21
CA GLY A 347 -12.48 6.95 -30.57
C GLY A 347 -12.75 5.47 -30.83
N LEU A 348 -13.13 4.71 -29.80
CA LEU A 348 -13.35 3.26 -29.91
C LEU A 348 -14.70 2.96 -30.59
N PRO A 349 -14.84 1.81 -31.30
CA PRO A 349 -16.02 1.55 -32.11
C PRO A 349 -17.32 1.41 -31.30
N CYS A 350 -18.36 2.09 -31.75
CA CYS A 350 -19.74 1.99 -31.24
C CYS A 350 -20.67 1.48 -32.34
N ASN A 351 -21.84 0.99 -31.94
CA ASN A 351 -22.91 0.68 -32.87
C ASN A 351 -23.94 1.81 -32.85
N ALA A 352 -24.15 2.47 -34.00
CA ALA A 352 -25.21 3.44 -34.14
C ALA A 352 -26.55 2.72 -34.19
N TYR A 353 -27.54 3.19 -33.42
CA TYR A 353 -28.93 2.84 -33.71
C TYR A 353 -29.30 3.54 -35.03
N SER A 354 -29.33 2.79 -36.13
CA SER A 354 -29.84 3.25 -37.43
C SER A 354 -31.35 3.23 -37.48
#